data_AF-A0A6P0Q451-F1
#
_entry.id   AF-A0A6P0Q451-F1
#
_cell.length_a   1.000
_cell.length_b   1.000
_cell.length_c   1.000
_cell.angle_alpha   90.00
_cell.angle_beta   90.00
_cell.angle_gamma   90.00
#
_symmetry.space_group_name_H-M   'P 1'
#
loop_
_entity.id
_entity.type
_entity.pdbx_description
1 polymer ?
#
loop_
_entity_poly.entity_id
_entity_poly.type
_entity_poly.pdbx_seq_one_letter_code
_entity_poly.pdbx_strand_id
1 'polypeptide(L)'
;LIFWLGNLCLGLGILGMLLICWWQQDLTVMALVLLCCSLGYIYQGPPFRLGYQGLGEILAFLSFGPLGMSAAYYSQTQSWSVTNLAASIIVGLATTLILFCSHFHQVEDDIAAGKRSPIVRLGTKRGAQLLPWICGSLFAATAGFVIMGLFPIWTLLSLVGLPFAIKLCRHVNAHHNQPEKVSNCKFIAVALHFWSGLLLGVGFLINLN
;
A
#
# COMPACT_ATOMS: atom_id res chain seq x y z
N LEU A 1 -25.86 2.20 15.77
CA LEU A 1 -25.14 0.90 15.87
C LEU A 1 -23.72 0.98 15.31
N ILE A 2 -23.53 1.26 14.02
CA ILE A 2 -22.20 1.29 13.35
C ILE A 2 -21.21 2.27 14.02
N PHE A 3 -21.67 3.47 14.39
CA PHE A 3 -20.83 4.46 15.09
C PHE A 3 -20.23 3.91 16.40
N TRP A 4 -21.06 3.26 17.23
CA TRP A 4 -20.62 2.70 18.50
C TRP A 4 -19.66 1.52 18.31
N LEU A 5 -19.94 0.64 17.35
CA LEU A 5 -19.03 -0.45 16.99
C LEU A 5 -17.67 0.08 16.52
N GLY A 6 -17.66 1.12 15.68
CA GLY A 6 -16.42 1.76 15.25
C GLY A 6 -15.60 2.33 16.40
N ASN A 7 -16.24 3.06 17.32
CA ASN A 7 -15.57 3.59 18.51
C ASN A 7 -15.09 2.50 19.46
N LEU A 8 -15.85 1.40 19.60
CA LEU A 8 -15.43 0.24 20.39
C LEU A 8 -14.16 -0.39 19.80
N CYS A 9 -14.13 -0.64 18.48
CA CYS A 9 -12.94 -1.17 17.81
C CYS A 9 -11.74 -0.23 17.93
N LEU A 10 -11.94 1.09 17.81
CA LEU A 10 -10.89 2.08 18.01
C LEU A 10 -10.35 2.04 19.46
N GLY A 11 -11.24 2.02 20.46
CA GLY A 11 -10.87 1.93 21.87
C GLY A 11 -10.09 0.66 22.19
N LEU A 12 -10.54 -0.49 21.66
CA LEU A 12 -9.83 -1.77 21.79
C LEU A 12 -8.45 -1.74 21.11
N GLY A 13 -8.34 -1.12 19.93
CA GLY A 13 -7.07 -0.96 19.24
C GLY A 13 -6.07 -0.09 20.03
N ILE A 14 -6.53 1.04 20.57
CA ILE A 14 -5.72 1.91 21.43
C ILE A 14 -5.29 1.17 22.69
N LEU A 15 -6.21 0.49 23.37
CA LEU A 15 -5.91 -0.32 24.55
C LEU A 15 -4.87 -1.40 24.23
N GLY A 16 -5.03 -2.12 23.11
CA GLY A 16 -4.08 -3.13 22.65
C GLY A 16 -2.68 -2.55 22.43
N MET A 17 -2.57 -1.37 21.81
CA MET A 17 -1.29 -0.69 21.63
C MET A 17 -0.65 -0.28 22.97
N LEU A 18 -1.43 0.25 23.90
CA LEU A 18 -0.95 0.63 25.24
C LEU A 18 -0.47 -0.59 26.02
N LEU A 19 -1.18 -1.72 25.92
CA LEU A 19 -0.79 -2.98 26.53
C LEU A 19 0.51 -3.53 25.93
N ILE A 20 0.70 -3.44 24.61
CA ILE A 20 1.97 -3.83 23.97
C ILE A 20 3.12 -2.95 24.48
N CYS A 21 2.93 -1.63 24.53
CA CYS A 21 3.98 -0.71 25.01
C CYS A 21 4.33 -0.96 26.48
N TRP A 22 3.32 -1.23 27.31
CA TRP A 22 3.53 -1.58 28.72
C TRP A 22 4.22 -2.94 28.86
N TRP A 23 3.84 -3.94 28.08
CA TRP A 23 4.47 -5.26 28.12
C TRP A 23 5.94 -5.22 27.68
N GLN A 24 6.22 -4.51 26.58
CA GLN A 24 7.57 -4.39 26.01
C GLN A 24 8.46 -3.38 26.76
N GLN A 25 7.88 -2.54 27.62
CA GLN A 25 8.53 -1.38 28.25
C GLN A 25 9.20 -0.46 27.22
N ASP A 26 8.57 -0.32 26.04
CA ASP A 26 9.11 0.37 24.87
C ASP A 26 7.96 1.11 24.14
N LEU A 27 8.21 2.37 23.77
CA LEU A 27 7.23 3.23 23.09
C LEU A 27 7.35 3.21 21.55
N THR A 28 8.28 2.43 21.01
CA THR A 28 8.59 2.39 19.56
C THR A 28 7.36 2.09 18.71
N VAL A 29 6.54 1.10 19.09
CA VAL A 29 5.30 0.76 18.36
C VAL A 29 4.33 1.94 18.34
N MET A 30 4.11 2.59 19.49
CA MET A 30 3.23 3.75 19.58
C MET A 30 3.77 4.92 18.75
N ALA A 31 5.08 5.17 18.76
CA ALA A 31 5.69 6.21 17.94
C ALA A 31 5.47 5.98 16.43
N LEU A 32 5.67 4.74 15.95
CA LEU A 32 5.44 4.38 14.55
C LEU A 32 3.96 4.55 14.15
N VAL A 33 3.02 4.12 15.00
CA VAL A 33 1.59 4.26 14.71
C VAL A 33 1.16 5.73 14.73
N LEU A 34 1.61 6.51 15.72
CA LEU A 34 1.33 7.95 15.78
C LEU A 34 1.92 8.70 14.58
N LEU A 35 3.09 8.28 14.10
CA LEU A 35 3.66 8.82 12.87
C LEU A 35 2.77 8.50 11.66
N CYS A 36 2.30 7.25 11.50
CA CYS A 36 1.34 6.89 10.46
C CYS A 36 0.04 7.72 10.54
N CYS A 37 -0.52 7.90 11.73
CA CYS A 37 -1.71 8.74 11.93
C CYS A 37 -1.44 10.20 11.54
N SER A 38 -0.26 10.72 11.90
CA SER A 38 0.17 12.08 11.55
C SER A 38 0.32 12.26 10.05
N LEU A 39 0.90 11.27 9.34
CA LEU A 39 0.97 11.26 7.88
C LEU A 39 -0.43 11.20 7.24
N GLY A 40 -1.34 10.41 7.81
CA GLY A 40 -2.75 10.37 7.38
C GLY A 40 -3.47 11.71 7.55
N TYR A 41 -3.21 12.42 8.66
CA TYR A 41 -3.71 13.78 8.83
C TYR A 41 -3.09 14.74 7.80
N ILE A 42 -1.77 14.75 7.64
CA ILE A 42 -1.06 15.63 6.70
C ILE A 42 -1.45 15.36 5.25
N TYR A 43 -1.81 14.12 4.91
CA TYR A 43 -2.31 13.72 3.59
C TYR A 43 -3.58 14.50 3.19
N GLN A 44 -4.54 14.66 4.10
CA GLN A 44 -5.88 15.17 3.78
C GLN A 44 -6.26 16.48 4.49
N GLY A 45 -5.70 16.74 5.68
CA GLY A 45 -6.07 17.81 6.59
C GLY A 45 -5.30 19.14 6.38
N PRO A 46 -5.91 20.29 6.69
CA PRO A 46 -5.23 21.59 6.69
C PRO A 46 -4.18 21.69 7.82
N PRO A 47 -3.12 22.50 7.64
CA PRO A 47 -2.85 23.37 6.49
C PRO A 47 -2.16 22.67 5.32
N PHE A 48 -1.68 21.42 5.47
CA PHE A 48 -0.77 20.80 4.51
C PHE A 48 -1.47 20.22 3.28
N ARG A 49 -2.49 19.37 3.47
CA ARG A 49 -3.23 18.68 2.41
C ARG A 49 -2.31 18.09 1.33
N LEU A 50 -1.26 17.37 1.72
CA LEU A 50 -0.22 16.93 0.76
C LEU A 50 -0.74 15.98 -0.32
N GLY A 51 -1.83 15.24 -0.07
CA GLY A 51 -2.54 14.45 -1.08
C GLY A 51 -3.12 15.32 -2.21
N TYR A 52 -3.48 16.58 -1.92
CA TYR A 52 -3.94 17.55 -2.92
C TYR A 52 -2.78 18.10 -3.73
N GLN A 53 -1.57 18.03 -3.17
CA GLN A 53 -0.33 18.44 -3.83
C GLN A 53 0.31 17.30 -4.64
N GLY A 54 -0.37 16.15 -4.80
CA GLY A 54 0.13 15.02 -5.59
C GLY A 54 1.22 14.19 -4.89
N LEU A 55 1.31 14.27 -3.56
CA LEU A 55 2.23 13.45 -2.74
C LEU A 55 1.53 12.22 -2.11
N GLY A 56 0.29 11.94 -2.52
CA GLY A 56 -0.53 10.89 -1.94
C GLY A 56 0.12 9.51 -2.02
N GLU A 57 0.72 9.19 -3.16
CA GLU A 57 1.36 7.91 -3.45
C GLU A 57 2.57 7.65 -2.55
N ILE A 58 3.36 8.69 -2.28
CA ILE A 58 4.52 8.64 -1.40
C ILE A 58 4.08 8.43 0.04
N LEU A 59 3.06 9.18 0.48
CA LEU A 59 2.52 9.06 1.83
C LEU A 59 1.88 7.68 2.05
N ALA A 60 1.11 7.19 1.08
CA ALA A 60 0.56 5.85 1.11
C ALA A 60 1.65 4.78 1.18
N PHE A 61 2.72 4.92 0.37
CA PHE A 61 3.84 3.99 0.38
C PHE A 61 4.51 3.94 1.76
N LEU A 62 4.82 5.10 2.35
CA LEU A 62 5.49 5.19 3.64
C LEU A 62 4.62 4.64 4.78
N SER A 63 3.34 5.02 4.81
CA SER A 63 2.40 4.62 5.86
C SER A 63 2.07 3.14 5.84
N PHE A 64 1.76 2.57 4.66
CA PHE A 64 1.35 1.17 4.54
C PHE A 64 2.51 0.20 4.29
N GLY A 65 3.64 0.70 3.78
CA GLY A 65 4.87 -0.06 3.63
C GLY A 65 5.75 0.04 4.87
N PRO A 66 6.90 0.73 4.82
CA PRO A 66 7.91 0.70 5.89
C PRO A 66 7.38 0.96 7.30
N LEU A 67 6.54 1.99 7.50
CA LEU A 67 6.11 2.37 8.86
C LEU A 67 5.11 1.38 9.43
N GLY A 68 4.02 1.10 8.72
CA GLY A 68 2.98 0.17 9.16
C GLY A 68 3.49 -1.26 9.35
N MET A 69 4.27 -1.76 8.38
CA MET A 69 4.85 -3.11 8.46
C MET A 69 5.90 -3.22 9.56
N SER A 70 6.71 -2.18 9.79
CA SER A 70 7.66 -2.18 10.92
C SER A 70 6.94 -2.13 12.26
N ALA A 71 5.85 -1.37 12.38
CA ALA A 71 5.06 -1.35 13.61
C ALA A 71 4.50 -2.74 13.94
N ALA A 72 3.94 -3.43 12.94
CA ALA A 72 3.41 -4.79 13.10
C ALA A 72 4.50 -5.83 13.41
N TYR A 73 5.68 -5.72 12.78
CA TYR A 73 6.80 -6.64 13.04
C TYR A 73 7.43 -6.40 14.42
N TYR A 74 7.67 -5.14 14.77
CA TYR A 74 8.28 -4.75 16.05
C TYR A 74 7.36 -5.05 17.22
N SER A 75 6.03 -4.92 17.07
CA SER A 75 5.08 -5.29 18.12
C SER A 75 5.10 -6.78 18.48
N GLN A 76 5.60 -7.63 17.59
CA GLN A 76 5.70 -9.07 17.81
C GLN A 76 7.10 -9.52 18.24
N THR A 77 8.15 -8.85 17.74
CA THR A 77 9.53 -9.33 17.89
C THR A 77 10.43 -8.41 18.71
N GLN A 78 9.99 -7.17 18.97
CA GLN A 78 10.79 -6.11 19.61
C GLN A 78 12.17 -5.94 18.97
N SER A 79 12.25 -6.11 17.64
CA SER A 79 13.49 -6.06 16.87
C SER A 79 13.27 -5.46 15.49
N TRP A 80 14.35 -5.03 14.86
CA TRP A 80 14.34 -4.56 13.47
C TRP A 80 14.83 -5.66 12.54
N SER A 81 14.23 -5.74 11.35
CA SER A 81 14.60 -6.74 10.34
C SER A 81 14.71 -6.11 8.96
N VAL A 82 15.87 -6.31 8.32
CA VAL A 82 16.10 -5.91 6.92
C VAL A 82 15.15 -6.65 5.99
N THR A 83 14.90 -7.93 6.25
CA THR A 83 13.93 -8.74 5.49
C THR A 83 12.51 -8.18 5.63
N ASN A 84 12.10 -7.77 6.84
CA ASN A 84 10.81 -7.11 7.03
C ASN A 84 10.73 -5.78 6.28
N LEU A 85 11.80 -4.96 6.34
CA LEU A 85 11.85 -3.70 5.61
C LEU A 85 11.77 -3.94 4.09
N ALA A 86 12.45 -4.96 3.56
CA ALA A 86 12.33 -5.35 2.16
C ALA A 86 10.91 -5.82 1.80
N ALA A 87 10.27 -6.66 2.63
CA ALA A 87 8.90 -7.10 2.44
C ALA A 87 7.90 -5.92 2.46
N SER A 88 8.17 -4.93 3.31
CA SER A 88 7.35 -3.71 3.41
C SER A 88 7.36 -2.86 2.14
N ILE A 89 8.45 -2.90 1.37
CA ILE A 89 8.53 -2.23 0.06
C ILE A 89 7.53 -2.87 -0.91
N ILE A 90 7.43 -4.21 -0.93
CA ILE A 90 6.49 -4.92 -1.81
C ILE A 90 5.04 -4.58 -1.45
N VAL A 91 4.71 -4.62 -0.15
CA VAL A 91 3.37 -4.26 0.35
C VAL A 91 3.05 -2.80 0.07
N GLY A 92 4.00 -1.89 0.33
CA GLY A 92 3.85 -0.46 0.07
C GLY A 92 3.60 -0.15 -1.41
N LEU A 93 4.40 -0.74 -2.32
CA LEU A 93 4.21 -0.59 -3.76
C LEU A 93 2.83 -1.08 -4.22
N ALA A 94 2.40 -2.24 -3.73
CA ALA A 94 1.10 -2.80 -4.05
C ALA A 94 -0.05 -1.91 -3.55
N THR A 95 0.05 -1.36 -2.35
CA THR A 95 -0.96 -0.46 -1.78
C THR A 95 -1.01 0.87 -2.53
N THR A 96 0.15 1.46 -2.83
CA THR A 96 0.24 2.70 -3.60
C THR A 96 -0.31 2.53 -5.01
N LEU A 97 -0.16 1.36 -5.63
CA LEU A 97 -0.78 1.06 -6.93
C LEU A 97 -2.31 1.14 -6.88
N ILE A 98 -2.94 0.72 -5.78
CA ILE A 98 -4.40 0.83 -5.61
C ILE A 98 -4.82 2.31 -5.61
N LEU A 99 -4.11 3.15 -4.86
CA LEU A 99 -4.36 4.60 -4.82
C LEU A 99 -4.17 5.22 -6.20
N PHE A 100 -3.06 4.91 -6.88
CA PHE A 100 -2.80 5.38 -8.23
C PHE A 100 -3.95 5.03 -9.20
N CYS A 101 -4.46 3.79 -9.12
CA CYS A 101 -5.58 3.32 -9.94
C CYS A 101 -6.88 4.07 -9.64
N SER A 102 -7.15 4.44 -8.39
CA SER A 102 -8.39 5.14 -8.04
C SER A 102 -8.55 6.50 -8.72
N HIS A 103 -7.45 7.15 -9.13
CA HIS A 103 -7.48 8.46 -9.77
C HIS A 103 -8.01 8.45 -11.21
N PHE A 104 -8.02 7.30 -11.90
CA PHE A 104 -8.43 7.24 -13.32
C PHE A 104 -9.89 7.63 -13.56
N HIS A 105 -10.77 7.33 -12.61
CA HIS A 105 -12.20 7.62 -12.75
C HIS A 105 -12.63 8.92 -12.08
N GLN A 106 -11.71 9.62 -11.38
CA GLN A 106 -12.01 10.77 -10.52
C GLN A 106 -11.34 12.05 -11.02
N VAL A 107 -10.91 12.12 -12.28
CA VAL A 107 -10.12 13.25 -12.78
C VAL A 107 -10.87 14.57 -12.63
N GLU A 108 -12.15 14.60 -13.01
CA GLU A 108 -12.99 15.81 -12.90
C GLU A 108 -13.25 16.20 -11.44
N ASP A 109 -13.56 15.22 -10.58
CA ASP A 109 -13.77 15.43 -9.14
C ASP A 109 -12.50 15.95 -8.45
N ASP A 110 -11.34 15.37 -8.76
CA ASP A 110 -10.04 15.78 -8.22
C ASP A 110 -9.74 17.24 -8.64
N ILE A 111 -10.01 17.61 -9.90
CA ILE A 111 -9.84 18.99 -10.39
C ILE A 111 -10.77 19.95 -9.65
N ALA A 112 -12.07 19.61 -9.53
CA ALA A 112 -13.06 20.44 -8.86
C ALA A 112 -12.73 20.65 -7.37
N ALA A 113 -12.14 19.63 -6.72
CA ALA A 113 -11.66 19.71 -5.34
C ALA A 113 -10.31 20.45 -5.20
N GLY A 114 -9.67 20.87 -6.30
CA GLY A 114 -8.34 21.51 -6.30
C GLY A 114 -7.18 20.53 -6.06
N LYS A 115 -7.42 19.22 -6.21
CA LYS A 115 -6.43 18.15 -6.03
C LYS A 115 -5.66 17.92 -7.32
N ARG A 116 -4.33 17.99 -7.22
CA ARG A 116 -3.37 17.78 -8.31
C ARG A 116 -2.83 16.34 -8.27
N SER A 117 -3.73 15.35 -8.35
CA SER A 117 -3.36 13.93 -8.33
C SER A 117 -2.49 13.54 -9.54
N PRO A 118 -1.81 12.38 -9.53
CA PRO A 118 -0.93 12.00 -10.64
C PRO A 118 -1.66 11.95 -11.98
N ILE A 119 -2.90 11.46 -12.02
CA ILE A 119 -3.65 11.36 -13.27
C ILE A 119 -4.12 12.74 -13.75
N VAL A 120 -4.44 13.66 -12.84
CA VAL A 120 -4.70 15.07 -13.20
C VAL A 120 -3.46 15.72 -13.83
N ARG A 121 -2.26 15.43 -13.33
CA ARG A 121 -1.00 16.01 -13.85
C ARG A 121 -0.52 15.36 -15.14
N LEU A 122 -0.60 14.03 -15.22
CA LEU A 122 -0.04 13.26 -16.32
C LEU A 122 -1.02 13.09 -17.48
N GLY A 123 -2.33 13.15 -17.18
CA GLY A 123 -3.39 12.71 -18.06
C GLY A 123 -3.56 11.18 -18.04
N THR A 124 -4.78 10.74 -18.35
CA THR A 124 -5.15 9.31 -18.28
C THR A 124 -4.32 8.43 -19.23
N LYS A 125 -3.94 8.93 -20.41
CA LYS A 125 -3.13 8.18 -21.38
C LYS A 125 -1.73 7.86 -20.86
N ARG A 126 -1.00 8.88 -20.36
CA ARG A 126 0.36 8.67 -19.80
C ARG A 126 0.28 7.84 -18.52
N GLY A 127 -0.72 8.07 -17.67
CA GLY A 127 -0.97 7.24 -16.50
C GLY A 127 -1.13 5.75 -16.85
N ALA A 128 -1.90 5.45 -17.90
CA ALA A 128 -2.08 4.07 -18.38
C ALA A 128 -0.79 3.43 -18.92
N GLN A 129 0.06 4.23 -19.59
CA GLN A 129 1.36 3.80 -20.11
C GLN A 129 2.40 3.54 -19.01
N LEU A 130 2.28 4.20 -17.85
CA LEU A 130 3.15 3.96 -16.68
C LEU A 130 2.78 2.70 -15.90
N LEU A 131 1.52 2.26 -15.99
CA LEU A 131 1.00 1.16 -15.18
C LEU A 131 1.78 -0.16 -15.32
N PRO A 132 2.23 -0.58 -16.52
CA PRO A 132 3.08 -1.76 -16.68
C PRO A 132 4.41 -1.65 -15.94
N TRP A 133 5.00 -0.45 -15.88
CA TRP A 133 6.26 -0.22 -15.17
C TRP A 133 6.07 -0.25 -13.65
N ILE A 134 4.96 0.31 -13.15
CA ILE A 134 4.61 0.26 -11.71
C ILE A 134 4.30 -1.19 -11.29
N CYS A 135 3.56 -1.95 -12.10
CA CYS A 135 3.31 -3.35 -11.81
C CYS A 135 4.60 -4.18 -11.92
N GLY A 136 5.43 -3.90 -12.94
CA GLY A 136 6.69 -4.58 -13.16
C GLY A 136 7.69 -4.37 -12.03
N SER A 137 7.74 -3.17 -11.44
CA SER A 137 8.64 -2.87 -10.32
C SER A 137 8.34 -3.71 -9.08
N LEU A 138 7.08 -4.03 -8.81
CA LEU A 138 6.68 -4.91 -7.71
C LEU A 138 7.26 -6.32 -7.87
N PHE A 139 7.14 -6.91 -9.06
CA PHE A 139 7.66 -8.25 -9.34
C PHE A 139 9.19 -8.24 -9.45
N ALA A 140 9.77 -7.20 -10.06
CA ALA A 140 11.21 -7.03 -10.16
C ALA A 140 11.86 -6.87 -8.78
N ALA A 141 11.26 -6.09 -7.88
CA ALA A 141 11.72 -5.94 -6.51
C ALA A 141 11.68 -7.28 -5.76
N THR A 142 10.59 -8.04 -5.89
CA THR A 142 10.47 -9.37 -5.27
C THR A 142 11.56 -10.32 -5.78
N ALA A 143 11.75 -10.41 -7.09
CA ALA A 143 12.80 -11.24 -7.68
C ALA A 143 14.20 -10.77 -7.26
N GLY A 144 14.42 -9.44 -7.22
CA GLY A 144 15.67 -8.85 -6.75
C GLY A 144 16.00 -9.23 -5.31
N PHE A 145 15.02 -9.19 -4.40
CA PHE A 145 15.22 -9.60 -3.01
C PHE A 145 15.47 -11.10 -2.84
N VAL A 146 14.92 -11.96 -3.72
CA VAL A 146 15.27 -13.38 -3.76
C VAL A 146 16.72 -13.57 -4.24
N ILE A 147 17.13 -12.87 -5.31
CA ILE A 147 18.51 -12.94 -5.85
C ILE A 147 19.53 -12.47 -4.82
N MET A 148 19.20 -11.43 -4.05
CA MET A 148 20.04 -10.90 -2.97
C MET A 148 20.07 -11.80 -1.72
N GLY A 149 19.28 -12.89 -1.69
CA GLY A 149 19.18 -13.79 -0.53
C GLY A 149 18.40 -13.21 0.66
N LEU A 150 17.69 -12.08 0.49
CA LEU A 150 16.85 -11.50 1.54
C LEU A 150 15.53 -12.27 1.69
N PHE A 151 15.02 -12.81 0.59
CA PHE A 151 13.76 -13.57 0.55
C PHE A 151 14.00 -15.05 0.19
N PRO A 152 13.26 -15.99 0.81
CA PRO A 152 13.20 -17.38 0.35
C PRO A 152 12.72 -17.50 -1.10
N ILE A 153 13.18 -18.50 -1.84
CA ILE A 153 12.72 -18.72 -3.23
C ILE A 153 11.20 -18.89 -3.35
N TRP A 154 10.55 -19.42 -2.31
CA TRP A 154 9.10 -19.60 -2.25
C TRP A 154 8.31 -18.29 -2.26
N THR A 155 8.92 -17.13 -1.95
CA THR A 155 8.23 -15.84 -2.07
C THR A 155 7.91 -15.48 -3.54
N LEU A 156 8.52 -16.16 -4.51
CA LEU A 156 8.16 -16.06 -5.93
C LEU A 156 6.75 -16.58 -6.23
N LEU A 157 6.08 -17.28 -5.29
CA LEU A 157 4.65 -17.58 -5.40
C LEU A 157 3.79 -16.31 -5.55
N SER A 158 4.28 -15.16 -5.04
CA SER A 158 3.63 -13.85 -5.25
C SER A 158 3.49 -13.46 -6.74
N LEU A 159 4.23 -14.11 -7.65
CA LEU A 159 4.08 -13.93 -9.11
C LEU A 159 2.71 -14.41 -9.63
N VAL A 160 1.92 -15.16 -8.84
CA VAL A 160 0.50 -15.43 -9.13
C VAL A 160 -0.32 -14.15 -9.24
N GLY A 161 0.17 -13.01 -8.75
CA GLY A 161 -0.39 -11.69 -9.04
C GLY A 161 -0.30 -11.27 -10.52
N LEU A 162 0.60 -11.85 -11.31
CA LEU A 162 0.90 -11.40 -12.67
C LEU A 162 -0.32 -11.38 -13.62
N PRO A 163 -1.23 -12.38 -13.64
CA PRO A 163 -2.46 -12.30 -14.42
C PRO A 163 -3.34 -11.10 -14.05
N PHE A 164 -3.39 -10.73 -12.77
CA PHE A 164 -4.13 -9.54 -12.32
C PHE A 164 -3.45 -8.25 -12.75
N ALA A 165 -2.11 -8.19 -12.71
CA ALA A 165 -1.35 -7.05 -13.23
C ALA A 165 -1.55 -6.88 -14.74
N ILE A 166 -1.51 -7.97 -15.51
CA ILE A 166 -1.77 -7.95 -16.96
C ILE A 166 -3.20 -7.50 -17.24
N LYS A 167 -4.18 -8.06 -16.50
CA LYS A 167 -5.59 -7.66 -16.61
C LYS A 167 -5.77 -6.18 -16.32
N LEU A 168 -5.16 -5.68 -15.24
CA LEU A 168 -5.18 -4.27 -14.85
C LEU A 168 -4.62 -3.38 -15.95
N CYS A 169 -3.41 -3.68 -16.44
CA CYS A 169 -2.75 -2.91 -17.49
C CYS A 169 -3.55 -2.90 -18.79
N ARG A 170 -4.10 -4.03 -19.22
CA ARG A 170 -4.94 -4.12 -20.43
C ARG A 170 -6.23 -3.34 -20.27
N HIS A 171 -6.91 -3.53 -19.14
CA HIS A 171 -8.18 -2.88 -18.86
C HIS A 171 -8.03 -1.35 -18.82
N VAL A 172 -7.03 -0.83 -18.10
CA VAL A 172 -6.78 0.61 -18.03
C VAL A 172 -6.35 1.15 -19.39
N ASN A 173 -5.44 0.50 -20.12
CA ASN A 173 -5.05 0.99 -21.46
C ASN A 173 -6.22 1.02 -22.45
N ALA A 174 -7.18 0.10 -22.35
CA ALA A 174 -8.36 0.09 -23.23
C ALA A 174 -9.41 1.16 -22.86
N HIS A 175 -9.49 1.56 -21.58
CA HIS A 175 -10.61 2.34 -21.06
C HIS A 175 -10.19 3.61 -20.29
N HIS A 176 -8.91 4.01 -20.31
CA HIS A 176 -8.39 5.13 -19.51
C HIS A 176 -9.15 6.45 -19.71
N ASN A 177 -9.79 6.65 -20.87
CA ASN A 177 -10.57 7.83 -21.22
C ASN A 177 -12.08 7.69 -20.95
N GLN A 178 -12.52 6.60 -20.33
CA GLN A 178 -13.92 6.28 -20.06
C GLN A 178 -14.11 6.04 -18.55
N PRO A 179 -14.36 7.11 -17.75
CA PRO A 179 -14.39 7.06 -16.28
C PRO A 179 -15.29 5.95 -15.71
N GLU A 180 -16.48 5.79 -16.27
CA GLU A 180 -17.43 4.76 -15.83
C GLU A 180 -16.86 3.34 -15.99
N LYS A 181 -16.21 3.05 -17.13
CA LYS A 181 -15.65 1.73 -17.43
C LYS A 181 -14.37 1.44 -16.65
N VAL A 182 -13.52 2.45 -16.45
CA VAL A 182 -12.22 2.29 -15.75
C VAL A 182 -12.35 2.34 -14.23
N SER A 183 -13.51 2.72 -13.69
CA SER A 183 -13.76 2.85 -12.25
C SER A 183 -13.46 1.59 -11.42
N ASN A 184 -13.56 0.41 -12.04
CA ASN A 184 -13.29 -0.87 -11.39
C ASN A 184 -11.79 -1.22 -11.33
N CYS A 185 -10.88 -0.46 -11.95
CA CYS A 185 -9.46 -0.79 -12.01
C CYS A 185 -8.82 -0.90 -10.61
N LYS A 186 -9.29 -0.08 -9.65
CA LYS A 186 -8.86 -0.17 -8.24
C LYS A 186 -9.16 -1.53 -7.61
N PHE A 187 -10.27 -2.18 -7.97
CA PHE A 187 -10.59 -3.52 -7.46
C PHE A 187 -9.71 -4.59 -8.10
N ILE A 188 -9.31 -4.41 -9.36
CA ILE A 188 -8.31 -5.30 -10.00
C ILE A 188 -6.95 -5.12 -9.30
N ALA A 189 -6.56 -3.88 -8.97
CA ALA A 189 -5.36 -3.60 -8.18
C ALA A 189 -5.44 -4.18 -6.76
N VAL A 190 -6.61 -4.16 -6.11
CA VAL A 190 -6.84 -4.83 -4.82
C VAL A 190 -6.65 -6.35 -4.95
N ALA A 191 -7.17 -6.97 -6.01
CA ALA A 191 -6.97 -8.40 -6.24
C ALA A 191 -5.48 -8.74 -6.46
N LEU A 192 -4.76 -7.91 -7.22
CA LEU A 192 -3.31 -8.02 -7.37
C LEU A 192 -2.60 -7.92 -6.01
N HIS A 193 -2.90 -6.89 -5.23
CA HIS A 193 -2.33 -6.70 -3.89
C HIS A 193 -2.61 -7.90 -2.97
N PHE A 194 -3.86 -8.37 -2.94
CA PHE A 194 -4.29 -9.48 -2.09
C PHE A 194 -3.57 -10.78 -2.45
N TRP A 195 -3.62 -11.21 -3.72
CA TRP A 195 -3.02 -12.48 -4.13
C TRP A 195 -1.49 -12.47 -4.06
N SER A 196 -0.86 -11.37 -4.50
CA SER A 196 0.59 -11.22 -4.37
C SER A 196 1.03 -11.20 -2.91
N GLY A 197 0.35 -10.42 -2.05
CA GLY A 197 0.69 -10.29 -0.64
C GLY A 197 0.46 -11.57 0.15
N LEU A 198 -0.67 -12.25 -0.07
CA LEU A 198 -0.98 -13.53 0.56
C LEU A 198 0.10 -14.58 0.25
N LEU A 199 0.44 -14.74 -1.03
CA LEU A 199 1.41 -15.75 -1.46
C LEU A 199 2.86 -15.35 -1.16
N LEU A 200 3.16 -14.05 -1.06
CA LEU A 200 4.41 -13.58 -0.48
C LEU A 200 4.54 -14.05 0.96
N GLY A 201 3.49 -13.86 1.78
CA GLY A 201 3.44 -14.32 3.17
C GLY A 201 3.56 -15.85 3.30
N VAL A 202 2.81 -16.60 2.49
CA VAL A 202 2.94 -18.07 2.43
C VAL A 202 4.35 -18.50 2.06
N GLY A 203 5.00 -17.80 1.12
CA GLY A 203 6.38 -18.07 0.72
C GLY A 203 7.38 -17.92 1.87
N PHE A 204 7.19 -16.95 2.77
CA PHE A 204 8.00 -16.84 3.99
C PHE A 204 7.76 -17.99 4.97
N LEU A 205 6.51 -18.48 5.09
CA LEU A 205 6.17 -19.57 6.00
C LEU A 205 6.74 -20.93 5.58
N ILE A 206 6.83 -21.20 4.27
CA ILE A 206 7.35 -22.48 3.76
C ILE A 206 8.83 -22.70 4.15
N ASN A 207 9.58 -21.62 4.39
CA ASN A 207 11.01 -21.67 4.75
C ASN A 207 11.28 -21.54 6.26
N LEU A 208 10.26 -21.68 7.12
CA LEU A 208 10.43 -21.65 8.59
C LEU A 208 10.67 -23.06 9.21
N ASN A 209 11.06 -24.04 8.40
CA ASN A 209 11.50 -25.38 8.84
C ASN A 209 12.97 -25.59 8.49
#